data_AF-A0A0B6ZFC3-F1
#
_entry.id   AF-A0A0B6ZFC3-F1
#
_cell.length_a   1.000
_cell.length_b   1.000
_cell.length_c   1.000
_cell.angle_alpha   90.00
_cell.angle_beta   90.00
_cell.angle_gamma   90.00
#
_symmetry.space_group_name_H-M   'P 1'
#
loop_
_entity.id
_entity.type
_entity.pdbx_description
1 polymer ?
#
loop_
_entity_poly.entity_id
_entity_poly.type
_entity_poly.pdbx_seq_one_letter_code
_entity_poly.pdbx_strand_id
1 'polypeptide(L)'
;DEGTMYSWGANSYGQLGTGNKANMVAPAKVVCLGERYVEVAASHYSHISAALSQTGKVYIWGQCRGQSLTQPRFSRLASTDDAFAAFSAPPISWRIYCVDS
;
A
#
# COMPACT_ATOMS: atom_id res chain seq x y z
N ASP A 1 -15.32 15.56 -3.36
CA ASP A 1 -13.90 15.18 -3.34
C ASP A 1 -13.75 13.83 -4.02
N GLU A 2 -12.98 13.75 -5.10
CA GLU A 2 -12.96 12.60 -6.05
C GLU A 2 -12.18 11.38 -5.54
N GLY A 3 -11.62 11.42 -4.33
CA GLY A 3 -10.86 10.30 -3.78
C GLY A 3 -9.54 10.03 -4.51
N THR A 4 -8.98 11.06 -5.16
CA THR A 4 -7.71 10.96 -5.88
C THR A 4 -6.55 10.90 -4.89
N MET A 5 -5.69 9.89 -5.05
CA MET A 5 -4.53 9.67 -4.19
C MET A 5 -3.26 10.25 -4.81
N TYR A 6 -2.45 10.90 -3.97
CA TYR A 6 -1.15 11.46 -4.36
C TYR A 6 -0.05 10.91 -3.46
N SER A 7 1.14 10.72 -4.01
CA SER A 7 2.33 10.27 -3.29
C SER A 7 3.57 11.00 -3.79
N TRP A 8 4.59 11.11 -2.95
CA TRP A 8 5.88 11.72 -3.27
C TRP A 8 6.98 11.11 -2.42
N GLY A 9 8.23 11.36 -2.78
CA GLY A 9 9.43 10.86 -2.11
C GLY A 9 10.19 9.82 -2.93
N ALA A 10 10.83 8.88 -2.22
CA ALA A 10 11.62 7.82 -2.82
C ALA A 10 10.73 6.81 -3.56
N ASN A 11 11.17 6.36 -4.74
CA ASN A 11 10.40 5.49 -5.64
C ASN A 11 11.23 4.39 -6.32
N SER A 12 12.43 4.08 -5.82
CA SER A 12 13.35 3.12 -6.45
C SER A 12 12.74 1.72 -6.70
N TYR A 13 11.68 1.37 -5.97
CA TYR A 13 10.97 0.09 -6.11
C TYR A 13 9.53 0.24 -6.59
N GLY A 14 9.12 1.44 -7.01
CA GLY A 14 7.76 1.71 -7.47
C GLY A 14 6.76 2.00 -6.35
N GLN A 15 7.22 2.23 -5.11
CA GLN A 15 6.40 2.45 -3.92
C GLN A 15 5.51 3.70 -3.98
N LEU A 16 5.70 4.59 -4.96
CA LEU A 16 4.79 5.69 -5.21
C LEU A 16 3.55 5.28 -6.02
N GLY A 17 3.59 4.17 -6.76
CA GLY A 17 2.43 3.69 -7.53
C GLY A 17 2.09 4.53 -8.76
N THR A 18 3.05 5.31 -9.27
CA THR A 18 2.88 6.27 -10.39
C THR A 18 3.11 5.64 -11.77
N GLY A 19 3.29 4.33 -11.86
CA GLY A 19 3.61 3.61 -13.09
C GLY A 19 5.09 3.57 -13.45
N ASN A 20 5.94 4.28 -12.71
CA ASN A 20 7.39 4.33 -12.92
C ASN A 20 8.16 4.21 -11.58
N LYS A 21 9.49 4.35 -11.64
CA LYS A 21 10.41 4.29 -10.49
C LYS A 21 11.15 5.60 -10.22
N ALA A 22 10.69 6.70 -10.80
CA ALA A 22 11.30 8.01 -10.62
C ALA A 22 10.92 8.57 -9.24
N ASN A 23 11.91 9.06 -8.50
CA ASN A 23 11.66 9.81 -7.27
C ASN A 23 10.87 11.07 -7.59
N MET A 24 9.94 11.44 -6.71
CA MET A 24 9.09 12.61 -6.90
C MET A 24 9.32 13.58 -5.75
N VAL A 25 9.71 14.82 -6.06
CA VAL A 25 9.90 15.88 -5.07
C VAL A 25 8.63 16.70 -4.80
N ALA A 26 7.57 16.43 -5.57
CA ALA A 26 6.26 17.05 -5.45
C ALA A 26 5.17 15.97 -5.56
N PRO A 27 3.94 16.23 -5.06
CA PRO A 27 2.85 15.28 -5.13
C PRO A 27 2.58 14.80 -6.57
N ALA A 28 2.71 13.49 -6.78
CA ALA A 28 2.42 12.83 -8.03
C ALA A 28 1.16 11.97 -7.88
N LYS A 29 0.32 11.96 -8.91
CA LYS A 29 -0.93 11.19 -8.89
C LYS A 29 -0.61 9.70 -8.91
N VAL A 30 -1.16 8.96 -7.95
CA VAL A 30 -1.09 7.49 -7.95
C VAL A 30 -2.02 6.94 -9.02
N VAL A 31 -1.61 5.88 -9.71
CA VAL A 31 -2.47 5.21 -10.69
C VAL A 31 -3.68 4.64 -9.97
N CYS A 32 -4.85 5.25 -10.20
CA CYS A 32 -6.11 4.85 -9.59
C CYS A 32 -6.80 3.81 -10.48
N LEU A 33 -7.27 2.72 -9.88
CA LEU A 33 -7.96 1.63 -10.60
C LEU A 33 -9.49 1.81 -10.63
N GLY A 34 -9.97 3.06 -10.65
CA GLY A 34 -11.41 3.36 -10.59
C GLY A 34 -12.04 3.13 -9.21
N GLU A 35 -11.22 3.03 -8.16
CA GLU A 35 -11.65 2.82 -6.78
C GLU A 35 -11.30 4.05 -5.94
N ARG A 36 -12.13 4.35 -4.93
CA ARG A 36 -11.84 5.37 -3.93
C ARG A 36 -11.09 4.74 -2.77
N TYR A 37 -9.92 5.26 -2.45
CA TYR A 37 -9.15 4.81 -1.29
C TYR A 37 -9.60 5.55 -0.03
N VAL A 38 -9.80 4.81 1.06
CA VAL A 38 -10.23 5.34 2.37
C VAL A 38 -9.11 5.28 3.41
N GLU A 39 -8.12 4.44 3.17
CA GLU A 39 -6.95 4.28 4.03
C GLU A 39 -5.71 4.04 3.18
N VAL A 40 -4.58 4.59 3.61
CA VAL A 40 -3.29 4.47 2.96
C VAL A 40 -2.22 4.30 4.02
N ALA A 41 -1.22 3.49 3.73
CA ALA A 41 -0.01 3.45 4.54
C ALA A 41 1.18 3.01 3.70
N ALA A 42 2.38 3.34 4.19
CA ALA A 42 3.62 3.12 3.47
C ALA A 42 4.75 2.80 4.45
N SER A 43 5.67 1.96 4.02
CA SER A 43 6.89 1.60 4.74
C SER A 43 8.10 1.96 3.91
N HIS A 44 8.92 2.88 4.43
CA HIS A 44 10.18 3.24 3.80
C HIS A 44 11.15 2.05 3.79
N TYR A 45 11.26 1.32 4.90
CA TYR A 45 12.25 0.25 5.07
C TYR A 45 11.98 -0.97 4.18
N SER A 46 10.72 -1.38 4.05
CA SER A 46 10.35 -2.48 3.15
C SER A 46 10.00 -2.03 1.73
N HIS A 47 10.02 -0.72 1.45
CA HIS A 47 9.69 -0.13 0.15
C HIS A 47 8.32 -0.56 -0.38
N ILE A 48 7.34 -0.74 0.51
CA ILE A 48 5.98 -1.18 0.19
C ILE A 48 4.99 -0.09 0.59
N SER A 49 3.96 0.04 -0.22
CA SER A 49 2.79 0.86 0.06
C SER A 49 1.53 0.01 -0.09
N ALA A 50 0.50 0.33 0.71
CA ALA A 50 -0.79 -0.33 0.68
C ALA A 50 -1.93 0.67 0.84
N ALA A 51 -3.10 0.32 0.30
CA ALA A 51 -4.32 1.09 0.48
C ALA A 51 -5.57 0.21 0.54
N LEU A 52 -6.54 0.64 1.34
CA LEU A 52 -7.88 0.06 1.42
C LEU A 52 -8.84 0.91 0.59
N SER A 53 -9.58 0.28 -0.32
CA SER A 53 -10.68 0.94 -1.02
C SER A 53 -11.93 1.03 -0.14
N GLN A 54 -12.82 1.96 -0.46
CA GLN A 54 -14.15 2.06 0.14
C GLN A 54 -15.00 0.78 -0.07
N THR A 55 -14.65 -0.02 -1.08
CA THR A 55 -15.27 -1.32 -1.37
C THR A 55 -14.66 -2.48 -0.57
N GLY A 56 -13.72 -2.20 0.34
CA GLY A 56 -13.07 -3.20 1.20
C GLY A 56 -11.95 -3.99 0.52
N LYS A 57 -11.45 -3.54 -0.64
CA LYS A 57 -10.36 -4.21 -1.37
C LYS A 57 -9.01 -3.62 -0.96
N VAL A 58 -8.03 -4.48 -0.72
CA VAL A 58 -6.66 -4.07 -0.38
C VAL A 58 -5.78 -4.10 -1.62
N TYR A 59 -5.09 -3.00 -1.87
CA TYR A 59 -4.12 -2.84 -2.94
C TYR A 59 -2.73 -2.68 -2.36
N ILE A 60 -1.74 -3.29 -3.01
CA ILE A 60 -0.33 -3.19 -2.62
C ILE A 60 0.53 -2.83 -3.83
N TRP A 61 1.61 -2.08 -3.60
CA TRP A 61 2.63 -1.76 -4.60
C TRP A 61 3.97 -1.47 -3.94
N GLY A 62 5.03 -1.28 -4.74
CA GLY A 62 6.41 -1.25 -4.27
C GLY A 62 7.06 -2.64 -4.34
N GLN A 63 7.91 -2.97 -3.37
CA GLN A 63 8.68 -4.22 -3.36
C GLN A 63 7.89 -5.38 -2.74
N CYS A 64 7.02 -6.02 -3.50
CA CYS A 64 6.17 -7.13 -3.04
C CYS A 64 6.70 -8.49 -3.54
N ARG A 65 7.03 -9.42 -2.63
CA ARG A 65 7.43 -10.81 -2.96
C ARG A 65 8.56 -10.93 -3.99
N GLY A 66 9.59 -10.08 -3.87
CA GLY A 66 10.71 -10.03 -4.81
C GLY A 66 10.39 -9.34 -6.14
N GLN A 67 9.17 -8.83 -6.32
CA GLN A 67 8.76 -8.08 -7.50
C GLN A 67 8.55 -6.60 -7.16
N SER A 68 8.94 -5.74 -8.09
CA SER A 68 8.77 -4.29 -7.98
C SER A 68 7.53 -3.89 -8.78
N LEU A 69 6.45 -3.60 -8.06
CA LEU A 69 5.15 -3.21 -8.60
C LEU A 69 5.06 -1.69 -8.65
N THR A 70 5.05 -1.10 -9.84
CA THR A 70 5.00 0.37 -10.01
C THR A 70 3.58 0.93 -10.01
N GLN A 71 2.56 0.08 -9.90
CA GLN A 71 1.15 0.47 -9.85
C GLN A 71 0.43 -0.34 -8.77
N PRO A 72 -0.62 0.21 -8.13
CA PRO A 72 -1.46 -0.54 -7.19
C PRO A 72 -1.96 -1.84 -7.80
N ARG A 73 -1.75 -2.95 -7.09
CA ARG A 73 -2.21 -4.28 -7.51
C ARG A 73 -3.14 -4.82 -6.45
N PHE A 74 -4.28 -5.32 -6.88
CA PHE A 74 -5.22 -6.00 -5.99
C PHE A 74 -4.51 -7.16 -5.30
N SER A 75 -4.69 -7.25 -3.99
CA SER A 75 -4.15 -8.32 -3.14
C SER A 75 -5.28 -9.13 -2.54
N ARG A 76 -4.98 -10.37 -2.12
CA ARG A 76 -5.93 -11.22 -1.38
C ARG A 76 -5.90 -10.99 0.14
N LEU A 77 -5.32 -9.87 0.59
CA LEU A 77 -5.24 -9.52 2.01
C LEU A 77 -6.61 -9.03 2.48
N ALA A 78 -6.99 -9.38 3.71
CA ALA A 78 -8.30 -9.05 4.27
C ALA A 78 -8.37 -7.61 4.81
N SER A 79 -7.22 -7.01 5.16
CA SER A 79 -7.12 -5.63 5.62
C SER A 79 -5.74 -5.00 5.28
N THR A 80 -5.65 -3.68 5.38
CA THR A 80 -4.37 -2.93 5.32
C THR A 80 -3.46 -3.35 6.47
N ASP A 81 -4.02 -3.63 7.63
CA ASP A 81 -3.31 -4.14 8.77
C ASP A 81 -2.63 -5.49 8.50
N ASP A 82 -3.27 -6.42 7.78
CA ASP A 82 -2.64 -7.66 7.32
C ASP A 82 -1.46 -7.36 6.39
N ALA A 83 -1.55 -6.30 5.58
CA ALA A 83 -0.42 -5.86 4.75
C ALA A 83 0.74 -5.39 5.62
N PHE A 84 0.51 -4.55 6.64
CA PHE A 84 1.60 -4.10 7.52
C PHE A 84 2.11 -5.20 8.45
N ALA A 85 1.26 -6.11 8.89
CA ALA A 85 1.67 -7.32 9.61
C ALA A 85 2.54 -8.24 8.74
N ALA A 86 2.16 -8.44 7.48
CA ALA A 86 2.89 -9.28 6.53
C ALA A 86 4.19 -8.64 6.01
N PHE A 87 4.28 -7.30 6.02
CA PHE A 87 5.39 -6.55 5.41
C PHE A 87 6.20 -5.67 6.38
N SER A 88 5.96 -5.79 7.70
CA SER A 88 6.81 -5.22 8.75
C SER A 88 8.08 -6.05 8.96
N ALA A 89 9.14 -5.41 9.44
CA ALA A 89 10.39 -6.07 9.83
C ALA A 89 10.70 -5.72 11.30
N PRO A 90 10.55 -6.67 12.27
CA PRO A 90 10.02 -8.02 12.11
C PRO A 90 8.50 -8.03 11.79
N PRO A 91 7.98 -9.06 11.12
CA PRO A 91 6.55 -9.16 10.80
C PRO A 91 5.75 -9.37 12.09
N ILE A 92 4.96 -8.36 12.49
CA ILE A 92 4.09 -8.43 13.67
C ILE A 92 2.68 -8.79 13.20
N SER A 93 2.25 -10.04 13.39
CA SER A 93 0.84 -10.42 13.28
C SER A 93 0.14 -10.06 14.59
N TRP A 94 -0.76 -9.08 14.56
CA TRP A 94 -1.71 -8.91 15.65
C TRP A 94 -2.91 -9.82 15.37
N ARG A 95 -3.14 -10.80 16.24
CA ARG A 95 -4.45 -11.46 16.34
C ARG A 95 -5.18 -10.84 17.51
N ILE A 96 -6.40 -10.36 17.31
CA ILE A 96 -7.30 -10.09 18.44
C ILE A 96 -7.64 -11.44 19.06
N TYR A 97 -7.13 -11.69 20.25
CA TYR A 97 -7.70 -12.72 21.11
C TYR A 97 -8.96 -12.12 21.73
N CYS A 98 -10.14 -12.55 21.28
CA CYS A 98 -11.31 -12.45 22.15
C CYS A 98 -11.02 -13.34 23.36
N VAL A 99 -10.85 -12.73 24.53
CA VAL A 99 -11.03 -13.46 25.78
C VAL A 99 -12.53 -13.47 25.98
N ASP A 100 -13.16 -14.57 25.58
CA ASP A 100 -14.56 -14.82 25.94
C ASP A 100 -14.61 -14.93 27.48
N SER A 101 -15.32 -13.99 28.11
CA SER A 101 -15.69 -14.04 29.53
C SER A 101 -17.13 -14.55 29.68
#